data_AF-A0A948XSS3-F1
#
_entry.id   AF-A0A948XSS3-F1
#
_cell.length_a   1.000
_cell.length_b   1.000
_cell.length_c   1.000
_cell.angle_alpha   90.00
_cell.angle_beta   90.00
_cell.angle_gamma   90.00
#
_symmetry.space_group_name_H-M   'P 1'
#
loop_
_entity.id
_entity.type
_entity.pdbx_description
1 polymer ?
#
loop_
_entity_poly.entity_id
_entity_poly.type
_entity_poly.pdbx_seq_one_letter_code
_entity_poly.pdbx_strand_id
1 'polypeptide(L)' 'MATMNISLPDQMKAWVEAQSADGKYANSSDLIRDLIRREQIKQEKIAAMNAKIEEADASGYLEITIDELFERVRRNAGL' A
#
# COMPACT_ATOMS: atom_id res chain seq x y z
N MET A 1 -6.84 -0.21 26.11
CA MET A 1 -5.79 -0.54 25.12
C MET A 1 -5.02 -1.74 25.62
N ALA A 2 -4.64 -2.67 24.74
CA ALA A 2 -3.67 -3.70 25.07
C ALA A 2 -2.27 -3.09 25.05
N THR A 3 -1.42 -3.46 26.01
CA THR A 3 -0.02 -3.02 26.08
C THR A 3 0.85 -4.05 25.38
N MET A 4 1.76 -3.59 24.51
CA MET A 4 2.72 -4.43 23.82
C MET A 4 4.13 -3.89 24.08
N ASN A 5 5.00 -4.72 24.67
CA ASN A 5 6.40 -4.36 24.91
C ASN A 5 7.24 -4.76 23.70
N ILE A 6 8.06 -3.84 23.21
CA ILE A 6 8.92 -4.04 22.03
C ILE A 6 10.33 -3.59 22.41
N SER A 7 11.31 -4.46 22.19
CA SER A 7 12.73 -4.10 22.29
C SER A 7 13.21 -3.56 20.94
N LEU A 8 13.84 -2.39 20.96
CA LEU A 8 14.40 -1.74 19.78
C LEU A 8 15.91 -1.54 19.98
N PRO A 9 16.72 -1.65 18.91
CA PRO A 9 18.10 -1.15 18.94
C PRO A 9 18.13 0.34 19.28
N ASP A 10 19.21 0.79 19.92
CA ASP A 10 19.34 2.17 20.40
C ASP A 10 19.11 3.22 19.31
N GLN A 11 19.62 2.97 18.10
CA GLN A 11 19.43 3.86 16.96
C GLN A 11 17.95 4.01 16.57
N MET A 12 17.19 2.92 16.60
CA MET A 12 15.75 2.96 16.29
C MET A 12 14.97 3.67 17.39
N LYS A 13 15.33 3.42 18.67
CA LYS A 13 14.73 4.10 19.81
C LYS A 13 14.93 5.62 19.70
N ALA A 14 16.17 6.06 19.47
CA ALA A 14 16.48 7.49 19.33
C ALA A 14 15.69 8.15 18.18
N TRP A 15 15.54 7.46 17.06
CA TRP A 15 14.73 7.95 15.95
C TRP A 15 13.25 8.09 16.33
N VAL A 16 12.66 7.08 17.00
CA VAL A 16 11.27 7.11 17.47
C VAL A 16 11.03 8.25 18.47
N GLU A 17 11.97 8.47 19.38
CA GLU A 17 11.90 9.57 20.36
C GLU A 17 11.97 10.94 19.66
N ALA A 18 12.83 11.09 18.66
CA ALA A 18 12.92 12.32 17.86
C ALA A 18 11.61 12.66 17.12
N GLN A 19 10.88 11.65 16.63
CA GLN A 19 9.58 11.87 15.98
C GLN A 19 8.52 12.46 16.92
N SER A 20 8.65 12.25 18.24
CA SER A 20 7.76 12.86 19.23
C SER A 20 8.14 14.30 19.54
N ALA A 21 9.43 14.65 19.41
CA ALA A 21 9.94 16.01 19.64
C ALA A 21 9.46 17.01 18.59
N ASP A 22 9.27 16.57 17.34
CA ASP A 22 8.78 17.38 16.23
C ASP A 22 7.27 17.73 16.35
N GLY A 23 6.59 17.28 17.42
CA GLY A 23 5.19 17.60 17.71
C GLY A 23 4.16 16.85 16.87
N LYS A 24 4.61 16.03 15.91
CA LYS A 24 3.74 15.23 15.03
C LYS A 24 3.06 14.07 15.74
N TYR A 25 3.71 13.53 16.77
CA TYR A 25 3.19 12.42 17.58
C TYR A 25 3.32 12.78 19.06
N ALA A 26 2.32 12.47 19.89
CA ALA A 26 2.36 12.82 21.30
C ALA A 26 3.27 11.86 22.11
N ASN A 27 3.50 10.65 21.62
CA ASN A 27 4.42 9.67 22.20
C ASN A 27 4.81 8.58 21.18
N SER A 28 5.78 7.75 21.55
CA SER A 28 6.26 6.63 20.74
C SER A 28 5.16 5.65 20.34
N SER A 29 4.18 5.37 21.20
CA SER A 29 3.08 4.45 20.86
C SER A 29 2.19 5.00 19.74
N ASP A 30 2.02 6.32 19.64
CA ASP A 30 1.25 6.94 18.56
C ASP A 30 1.93 6.77 17.21
N LEU A 31 3.25 6.99 17.17
CA LEU A 31 4.06 6.72 15.98
C LEU A 31 3.96 5.25 15.58
N ILE A 32 4.18 4.32 16.51
CA ILE A 32 4.15 2.88 16.21
C ILE A 32 2.78 2.45 15.68
N ARG A 33 1.67 2.93 16.28
CA ARG A 33 0.32 2.65 15.78
C ARG A 33 0.08 3.19 14.37
N ASP A 34 0.61 4.38 14.07
CA ASP A 34 0.52 4.95 12.72
C ASP A 34 1.35 4.15 11.71
N LEU A 35 2.58 3.73 12.06
CA LEU A 35 3.41 2.86 11.22
C LEU A 35 2.72 1.53 10.93
N ILE A 36 2.11 0.90 11.94
CA ILE A 36 1.33 -0.35 11.76
C ILE A 36 0.17 -0.12 10.80
N ARG A 37 -0.60 0.97 10.97
CA ARG A 37 -1.72 1.28 10.07
C ARG A 37 -1.26 1.50 8.63
N ARG A 38 -0.15 2.21 8.41
CA ARG A 38 0.41 2.43 7.07
C ARG A 38 0.86 1.12 6.43
N GLU A 39 1.45 0.22 7.21
CA GLU A 39 1.85 -1.10 6.72
C GLU A 39 0.63 -1.95 6.35
N GLN A 40 -0.43 -1.95 7.16
CA GLN A 40 -1.69 -2.62 6.83
C GLN A 40 -2.30 -2.10 5.52
N ILE A 41 -2.42 -0.78 5.36
CA ILE A 41 -2.94 -0.17 4.13
C ILE A 41 -2.08 -0.53 2.92
N LYS A 42 -0.75 -0.57 3.09
CA LYS A 42 0.17 -0.97 2.02
C LYS A 42 -0.07 -2.44 1.63
N GLN A 43 -0.21 -3.33 2.60
CA GLN A 43 -0.49 -4.75 2.35
C GLN A 43 -1.83 -4.96 1.65
N GLU A 44 -2.88 -4.25 2.08
CA GLU A 44 -4.20 -4.27 1.43
C GLU A 44 -4.11 -3.81 -0.04
N LYS A 45 -3.38 -2.73 -0.32
CA LYS A 45 -3.17 -2.24 -1.69
C LYS A 45 -2.42 -3.24 -2.57
N ILE A 46 -1.39 -3.88 -2.03
CA ILE A 46 -0.63 -4.92 -2.74
C ILE A 46 -1.54 -6.11 -3.03
N ALA A 47 -2.31 -6.58 -2.04
CA ALA A 47 -3.24 -7.68 -2.22
C ALA A 47 -4.30 -7.35 -3.29
N ALA A 48 -4.88 -6.15 -3.24
CA ALA A 48 -5.86 -5.70 -4.24
C ALA A 48 -5.26 -5.61 -5.65
N MET A 49 -4.01 -5.16 -5.79
CA MET A 49 -3.31 -5.13 -7.07
C MET A 49 -3.05 -6.54 -7.59
N ASN A 50 -2.55 -7.44 -6.74
CA ASN A 50 -2.27 -8.82 -7.12
C ASN A 50 -3.53 -9.54 -7.57
N ALA A 51 -4.66 -9.33 -6.90
CA ALA A 51 -5.95 -9.91 -7.33
C ALA A 51 -6.36 -9.43 -8.72
N LYS A 52 -6.12 -8.16 -9.07
CA LYS A 52 -6.39 -7.63 -10.42
C LYS A 52 -5.45 -8.20 -11.48
N ILE A 53 -4.19 -8.42 -11.13
CA ILE A 53 -3.22 -9.07 -12.02
C ILE A 53 -3.62 -10.51 -12.28
N GLU A 54 -3.99 -11.25 -11.25
CA GLU A 54 -4.46 -12.64 -11.37
C GLU A 54 -5.73 -12.74 -12.21
N GLU A 55 -6.70 -11.84 -12.01
CA GLU A 55 -7.90 -11.73 -12.85
C GLU A 55 -7.52 -11.48 -14.33
N ALA A 56 -6.59 -10.55 -14.58
CA ALA A 56 -6.13 -10.23 -15.93
C ALA A 56 -5.41 -11.41 -16.59
N ASP A 57 -4.51 -12.08 -15.87
CA ASP A 57 -3.79 -13.26 -16.37
C ASP A 57 -4.75 -14.43 -16.66
N ALA A 58 -5.76 -14.64 -15.80
CA ALA A 58 -6.79 -15.65 -16.01
C ALA A 58 -7.73 -15.32 -17.19
N SER A 59 -7.89 -14.03 -17.53
CA SER A 59 -8.70 -13.60 -18.68
C SER A 59 -8.05 -13.90 -20.04
N GLY A 60 -6.76 -14.27 -20.03
CA GLY A 60 -5.97 -14.56 -21.22
C GLY A 60 -5.47 -13.31 -21.94
N TYR A 61 -4.51 -13.51 -22.83
CA TYR A 61 -3.89 -12.43 -23.60
C TYR A 61 -4.55 -12.25 -24.97
N LEU A 62 -4.58 -11.01 -25.44
CA LEU A 62 -5.00 -10.67 -26.80
C LEU A 62 -3.75 -10.40 -27.64
N GLU A 63 -3.63 -11.09 -28.78
CA GLU A 63 -2.63 -10.78 -29.80
C GLU A 63 -3.22 -9.76 -30.79
N ILE A 64 -3.31 -8.51 -30.36
CA ILE A 64 -3.78 -7.40 -31.21
C ILE A 64 -2.79 -6.25 -31.17
N THR A 65 -2.79 -5.45 -32.23
CA THR A 65 -2.04 -4.20 -32.28
C THR A 65 -2.65 -3.13 -31.37
N ILE A 66 -1.85 -2.12 -31.04
CA ILE A 66 -2.32 -0.98 -30.23
C ILE A 66 -3.45 -0.24 -30.94
N ASP A 67 -3.41 -0.11 -32.27
CA ASP A 67 -4.45 0.56 -33.05
C ASP A 67 -5.79 -0.21 -32.97
N GLU A 68 -5.75 -1.54 -33.11
CA GLU A 68 -6.93 -2.40 -32.94
C GLU A 68 -7.50 -2.35 -31.51
N LEU A 69 -6.62 -2.23 -30.50
CA LEU A 69 -7.04 -2.03 -29.11
C LEU A 69 -7.79 -0.71 -28.95
N PHE A 70 -7.29 0.39 -29.49
CA PHE A 70 -7.96 1.69 -29.42
C PHE A 70 -9.33 1.69 -30.11
N GLU A 71 -9.43 1.09 -31.30
CA GLU A 71 -10.70 0.95 -32.01
C GLU A 71 -11.71 0.09 -31.21
N ARG A 72 -11.24 -0.99 -30.57
CA ARG A 72 -12.07 -1.82 -29.70
C ARG A 72 -12.57 -1.05 -28.47
N VAL A 73 -11.71 -0.25 -27.84
CA VAL A 73 -12.09 0.59 -26.69
C VAL A 73 -13.11 1.66 -27.09
N ARG A 74 -12.90 2.35 -28.23
CA ARG A 74 -13.84 3.35 -28.75
C ARG A 74 -15.22 2.75 -29.01
N ARG A 75 -15.26 1.61 -29.70
CA ARG A 75 -16.50 0.88 -29.99
C ARG A 75 -17.25 0.49 -28.71
N ASN A 76 -16.53 0.02 -27.68
CA ASN A 76 -17.13 -0.35 -26.40
C ASN A 76 -17.60 0.87 -25.58
N ALA A 77 -16.96 2.03 -25.76
CA ALA A 77 -17.36 3.29 -25.13
C ALA A 77 -18.50 4.00 -25.86
N GLY A 78 -18.93 3.50 -27.03
CA GLY A 78 -19.97 4.11 -27.85
C GLY A 78 -19.52 5.38 -28.61
N LEU A 79 -18.21 5.51 -28.84
CA LEU A 79 -17.59 6.58 -29.62
C LEU A 79 -17.35 6.16 -31.07
#